data_AF-Q3M2J1-F1
#
_entry.id   AF-Q3M2J1-F1
#
_cell.length_a   1.000
_cell.length_b   1.000
_cell.length_c   1.000
_cell.angle_alpha   90.00
_cell.angle_beta   90.00
_cell.angle_gamma   90.00
#
_symmetry.space_group_name_H-M   'P 1'
#
loop_
_entity.id
_entity.type
_entity.pdbx_description
1 polymer ?
#
loop_
_entity_poly.entity_id
_entity_poly.type
_entity_poly.pdbx_seq_one_letter_code
_entity_poly.pdbx_strand_id
1 'polypeptide(L)' 'MPEVNLLDLVSVTQYLLSQIAKHPDLLKLEYYPDLTVGDAETALSYIRDELENEQQLSTIAKVPD' A
#
# COMPACT_ATOMS: atom_id res chain seq x y z
N MET A 1 -17.11 -10.50 -12.00
CA MET A 1 -15.78 -9.86 -12.03
C MET A 1 -14.91 -10.59 -11.01
N PRO A 2 -13.61 -10.86 -11.27
CA PRO A 2 -12.75 -11.41 -10.23
C PRO A 2 -12.76 -10.46 -9.03
N GLU A 3 -12.88 -11.01 -7.84
CA GLU A 3 -12.84 -10.26 -6.60
C GLU A 3 -11.44 -9.66 -6.44
N VAL A 4 -11.36 -8.34 -6.25
CA VAL A 4 -10.07 -7.66 -6.08
C VAL A 4 -9.62 -7.89 -4.65
N ASN A 5 -8.52 -8.61 -4.48
CA ASN A 5 -7.87 -8.74 -3.19
C ASN A 5 -7.14 -7.43 -2.86
N LEU A 6 -7.57 -6.76 -1.80
CA LEU A 6 -7.01 -5.46 -1.39
C LEU A 6 -5.55 -5.58 -0.95
N LEU A 7 -5.13 -6.69 -0.35
CA LEU A 7 -3.73 -6.93 0.02
C LEU A 7 -2.84 -7.11 -1.22
N ASP A 8 -3.37 -7.73 -2.28
CA ASP A 8 -2.65 -7.84 -3.56
C ASP A 8 -2.49 -6.45 -4.21
N LEU A 9 -3.55 -5.62 -4.16
CA LEU A 9 -3.48 -4.23 -4.66
C LEU A 9 -2.46 -3.40 -3.88
N VAL A 10 -2.42 -3.52 -2.56
CA VAL A 10 -1.41 -2.87 -1.70
C VAL A 10 0.00 -3.33 -2.09
N SER A 11 0.19 -4.62 -2.30
CA SER A 11 1.50 -5.18 -2.67
C SER A 11 1.97 -4.70 -4.04
N VAL A 12 1.08 -4.69 -5.04
CA VAL A 12 1.39 -4.15 -6.37
C VAL A 12 1.71 -2.66 -6.30
N THR A 13 0.96 -1.88 -5.51
CA THR A 13 1.19 -0.44 -5.34
C THR A 13 2.57 -0.18 -4.72
N GLN A 14 2.95 -0.95 -3.69
CA GLN A 14 4.26 -0.81 -3.07
C GLN A 14 5.40 -1.15 -4.05
N TYR A 15 5.21 -2.19 -4.86
CA TYR A 15 6.17 -2.51 -5.92
C TYR A 15 6.34 -1.35 -6.91
N LEU A 16 5.26 -0.72 -7.35
CA LEU A 16 5.32 0.42 -8.27
C LEU A 16 6.02 1.64 -7.66
N LEU A 17 5.71 1.98 -6.40
CA LEU A 17 6.41 3.04 -5.67
C LEU A 17 7.92 2.78 -5.59
N SER A 18 8.32 1.53 -5.34
CA SER A 18 9.74 1.14 -5.33
C SER A 18 10.42 1.26 -6.70
N GLN A 19 9.67 1.12 -7.81
CA GLN A 19 10.23 1.36 -9.14
C GLN A 19 10.39 2.87 -9.39
N ILE A 20 9.40 3.68 -9.00
CA ILE A 20 9.46 5.15 -9.11
C ILE A 20 10.65 5.71 -8.32
N ALA A 21 10.88 5.22 -7.10
CA ALA A 21 12.01 5.63 -6.26
C ALA A 21 13.39 5.41 -6.89
N LYS A 22 13.52 4.48 -7.86
CA LYS A 22 14.78 4.22 -8.58
C LYS A 22 15.08 5.23 -9.68
N HIS A 23 14.13 6.10 -10.02
CA HIS A 23 14.24 7.08 -11.10
C HIS A 23 14.19 8.51 -10.55
N PRO A 24 15.29 8.99 -9.90
CA PRO A 24 15.35 10.31 -9.29
C PRO A 24 15.28 11.46 -10.30
N ASP A 25 15.47 11.16 -11.59
CA ASP A 25 15.23 12.05 -12.72
C ASP A 25 13.74 12.40 -12.90
N LEU A 26 12.83 11.48 -12.56
CA LEU A 26 11.38 11.75 -12.53
C LEU A 26 10.97 12.61 -11.32
N LEU A 27 11.79 12.63 -10.26
CA LEU A 27 11.61 13.48 -9.08
C LEU A 27 12.15 14.91 -9.27
N LYS A 28 12.89 15.16 -10.36
CA LYS A 28 13.67 16.38 -10.61
C LYS A 28 13.08 17.34 -11.64
N LEU A 29 11.88 17.07 -12.16
CA LEU A 29 11.10 18.13 -12.81
C LEU A 29 11.00 19.28 -11.80
N GLU A 30 10.98 20.55 -12.24
CA GLU A 30 10.99 21.77 -11.39
C GLU A 30 9.73 21.94 -10.52
N TYR A 31 9.12 20.83 -10.14
CA TYR A 31 7.94 20.63 -9.35
C TYR A 31 8.35 20.01 -8.01
N TYR A 32 8.12 20.75 -6.93
CA TYR A 32 8.26 20.27 -5.56
C TYR A 32 6.86 19.88 -5.08
N PRO A 33 6.46 18.60 -5.17
CA PRO A 33 5.17 18.18 -4.64
C PRO A 33 5.14 18.31 -3.12
N ASP A 34 3.98 18.65 -2.57
CA ASP A 34 3.72 18.63 -1.12
C ASP A 34 3.79 17.20 -0.54
N LEU A 35 3.71 16.19 -1.40
CA LEU A 35 3.76 14.78 -1.06
C LEU A 35 4.93 14.09 -1.77
N THR A 36 5.69 13.33 -1.00
CA THR A 36 6.83 12.54 -1.45
C THR A 36 6.45 11.08 -1.70
N VAL A 37 7.34 10.33 -2.34
CA VAL A 37 7.22 8.87 -2.42
C VAL A 37 7.19 8.24 -1.02
N GLY A 38 7.93 8.79 -0.06
CA GLY A 38 7.92 8.32 1.33
C GLY A 38 6.56 8.53 2.03
N ASP A 39 5.86 9.63 1.72
CA ASP A 39 4.50 9.86 2.23
C ASP A 39 3.52 8.82 1.66
N ALA A 40 3.66 8.49 0.38
CA ALA A 40 2.86 7.42 -0.24
C ALA A 40 3.16 6.04 0.38
N GLU A 41 4.43 5.72 0.65
CA GLU A 41 4.81 4.48 1.33
C GLU A 41 4.24 4.41 2.75
N THR A 42 4.25 5.52 3.48
CA THR A 42 3.70 5.60 4.85
C THR A 42 2.19 5.45 4.85
N ALA A 43 1.48 6.11 3.94
CA ALA A 43 0.03 5.92 3.80
C ALA A 43 -0.31 4.46 3.46
N LEU A 44 0.49 3.83 2.61
CA LEU A 44 0.29 2.44 2.20
C LEU A 44 0.55 1.44 3.34
N SER A 45 1.49 1.72 4.24
CA SER A 45 1.69 0.87 5.43
C SER A 45 0.48 0.91 6.35
N TYR A 46 -0.12 2.08 6.60
CA TYR A 46 -1.33 2.18 7.41
C TYR A 46 -2.51 1.40 6.82
N ILE A 47 -2.67 1.44 5.49
CA ILE A 47 -3.70 0.66 4.80
C ILE A 47 -3.44 -0.84 4.95
N ARG A 48 -2.18 -1.29 4.82
CA ARG A 48 -1.84 -2.70 5.02
C ARG A 48 -2.16 -3.16 6.44
N ASP A 49 -1.71 -2.39 7.43
CA ASP A 49 -1.89 -2.73 8.85
C ASP A 49 -3.38 -2.90 9.20
N GLU A 50 -4.24 -2.00 8.71
CA GLU A 50 -5.69 -2.10 8.93
C GLU A 50 -6.29 -3.33 8.24
N LEU A 51 -5.93 -3.59 6.97
CA LEU A 51 -6.45 -4.75 6.23
C LEU A 51 -6.02 -6.08 6.87
N GLU A 52 -4.78 -6.18 7.34
CA GLU A 52 -4.28 -7.37 8.04
C GLU A 52 -4.99 -7.55 9.38
N ASN A 53 -5.25 -6.47 10.12
CA ASN A 53 -6.03 -6.50 11.35
C ASN A 53 -7.48 -6.97 11.11
N GLU A 54 -8.18 -6.40 10.11
CA GLU A 54 -9.53 -6.84 9.73
C GLU A 54 -9.57 -8.32 9.33
N GLN A 55 -8.56 -8.79 8.60
CA GLN A 55 -8.45 -10.20 8.20
C GLN A 55 -8.26 -11.12 9.42
N GLN A 56 -7.43 -10.73 10.38
CA GLN A 56 -7.23 -11.48 11.64
C GLN A 56 -8.53 -11.54 12.46
N LEU A 57 -9.19 -10.41 12.66
CA LEU A 57 -10.47 -10.33 13.38
C LEU A 57 -11.55 -11.20 12.72
N SER A 58 -11.63 -11.18 11.39
CA SER A 58 -12.55 -12.01 10.63
C SER A 58 -12.28 -13.52 10.77
N THR A 59 -11.01 -13.89 10.99
CA THR A 59 -10.59 -15.28 11.18
C THR A 59 -10.93 -15.76 12.58
N ILE A 60 -10.69 -14.93 13.61
CA ILE A 60 -11.04 -15.23 15.01
C ILE A 60 -12.56 -15.39 15.17
N ALA A 61 -13.36 -14.53 14.52
CA ALA A 61 -14.82 -14.60 14.58
C ALA A 61 -15.43 -15.86 13.91
N LYS A 62 -14.66 -16.58 13.09
CA LYS A 62 -15.12 -17.76 12.33
C LYS A 62 -14.75 -19.10 12.99
N VAL A 63 -13.96 -19.10 14.07
CA VAL A 63 -13.66 -20.33 14.83
C VAL A 63 -14.74 -20.49 15.90
N PRO A 64 -15.67 -21.47 15.79
CA PRO A 64 -16.59 -21.78 16.87
C PRO A 64 -15.87 -22.60 17.95
N ASP A 65 -16.25 -22.38 19.21
CA ASP A 65 -15.86 -23.22 20.37
C ASP A 65 -16.21 -24.70 20.18
#